data_AF-A0ABD1RBQ8-F1
#
_entry.id   AF-A0ABD1RBQ8-F1
#
_cell.length_a   1.000
_cell.length_b   1.000
_cell.length_c   1.000
_cell.angle_alpha   90.00
_cell.angle_beta   90.00
_cell.angle_gamma   90.00
#
_symmetry.space_group_name_H-M   'P 1'
#
loop_
_entity.id
_entity.type
_entity.pdbx_description
1 polymer ?
#
loop_
_entity_poly.entity_id
_entity_poly.type
_entity_poly.pdbx_seq_one_letter_code
_entity_poly.pdbx_strand_id
1 'polypeptide(L)'
;MILSEKKISKTMDFLVNKMGWDSKMIASRPSVIFYNLENRIIPRCSTVHFLFSRELIKKKEVKLSTVLVPTEKYFLEKFVTKYEKQVPKLYDFYQGKIGIEEL
;
A
#
# COMPACT_ATOMS: atom_id res chain seq x y z
N MET A 1 -20.48 9.37 -3.24
CA MET A 1 -19.50 8.98 -4.29
C MET A 1 -19.95 7.66 -4.87
N ILE A 2 -20.00 7.55 -6.20
CA ILE A 2 -20.32 6.31 -6.92
C ILE A 2 -19.03 5.86 -7.62
N LEU A 3 -18.71 4.57 -7.54
CA LEU A 3 -17.55 3.98 -8.23
C LEU A 3 -18.02 3.18 -9.43
N SER A 4 -17.28 3.24 -10.53
CA SER A 4 -17.52 2.34 -11.65
C SER A 4 -17.10 0.91 -11.29
N GLU A 5 -17.80 -0.07 -11.87
CA GLU A 5 -17.43 -1.49 -11.75
C GLU A 5 -15.95 -1.70 -12.11
N LYS A 6 -15.49 -1.11 -13.23
CA LYS A 6 -14.09 -1.16 -13.66
C LYS A 6 -13.11 -0.70 -12.57
N LYS A 7 -13.43 0.37 -11.83
CA LYS A 7 -12.59 0.87 -10.74
C LYS A 7 -12.58 -0.11 -9.56
N ILE A 8 -13.73 -0.67 -9.20
CA ILE A 8 -13.84 -1.68 -8.14
C ILE A 8 -13.03 -2.92 -8.51
N SER A 9 -13.27 -3.50 -9.70
CA SER A 9 -12.61 -4.72 -10.16
C SER A 9 -11.09 -4.57 -10.21
N LYS A 10 -10.57 -3.47 -10.77
CA LYS A 10 -9.12 -3.20 -10.78
C LYS A 10 -8.53 -3.05 -9.38
N THR A 11 -9.26 -2.41 -8.47
CA THR A 11 -8.79 -2.20 -7.09
C THR A 11 -8.79 -3.52 -6.32
N MET A 12 -9.81 -4.36 -6.50
CA MET A 12 -9.91 -5.68 -5.88
C MET A 12 -8.86 -6.64 -6.43
N ASP A 13 -8.63 -6.66 -7.74
CA ASP A 13 -7.56 -7.45 -8.35
C ASP A 13 -6.20 -7.11 -7.74
N PHE A 14 -5.88 -5.83 -7.62
CA PHE A 14 -4.63 -5.40 -7.02
C PHE A 14 -4.54 -5.75 -5.53
N LEU A 15 -5.55 -5.42 -4.72
CA LEU A 15 -5.48 -5.62 -3.27
C LEU A 15 -5.54 -7.09 -2.87
N VAL A 16 -6.43 -7.87 -3.49
CA VAL A 16 -6.65 -9.27 -3.13
C VAL A 16 -5.68 -10.18 -3.87
N ASN A 17 -5.67 -10.13 -5.20
CA ASN A 17 -4.90 -11.10 -6.00
C ASN A 17 -3.40 -10.78 -5.99
N LYS A 18 -3.01 -9.51 -6.15
CA LYS A 18 -1.58 -9.13 -6.22
C LYS A 18 -0.95 -8.92 -4.85
N MET A 19 -1.65 -8.26 -3.93
CA MET A 19 -1.11 -7.91 -2.61
C MET A 19 -1.49 -8.90 -1.49
N GLY A 20 -2.43 -9.81 -1.76
CA GLY A 20 -2.82 -10.87 -0.82
C GLY A 20 -3.56 -10.35 0.43
N TRP A 21 -4.29 -9.24 0.32
CA TRP A 21 -5.17 -8.76 1.40
C TRP A 21 -6.48 -9.55 1.43
N ASP A 22 -7.00 -9.83 2.62
CA ASP A 22 -8.28 -10.52 2.79
C ASP A 22 -9.45 -9.63 2.33
N SER A 23 -10.29 -10.17 1.44
CA SER A 23 -11.49 -9.49 0.94
C SER A 23 -12.46 -9.15 2.07
N LYS A 24 -12.54 -9.94 3.15
CA LYS A 24 -13.36 -9.65 4.34
C LYS A 24 -12.91 -8.37 5.03
N MET A 25 -11.60 -8.14 5.12
CA MET A 25 -11.05 -6.92 5.71
C MET A 25 -11.40 -5.70 4.85
N ILE A 26 -11.35 -5.83 3.52
CA ILE A 26 -11.76 -4.76 2.59
C ILE A 26 -13.26 -4.47 2.75
N ALA A 27 -14.09 -5.51 2.80
CA ALA A 27 -15.54 -5.40 3.00
C ALA A 27 -15.91 -4.75 4.34
N SER A 28 -15.11 -4.96 5.40
CA SER A 28 -15.30 -4.29 6.70
C SER A 28 -14.99 -2.78 6.68
N ARG A 29 -14.22 -2.32 5.69
CA ARG A 29 -13.83 -0.91 5.55
C ARG A 29 -13.83 -0.48 4.08
N PRO A 30 -15.00 -0.42 3.42
CA PRO A 30 -15.09 -0.18 1.99
C PRO A 30 -14.54 1.21 1.60
N SER A 31 -14.44 2.15 2.54
CA SER A 31 -13.84 3.47 2.30
C SER A 31 -12.45 3.41 1.65
N VAL A 32 -11.70 2.32 1.84
CA VAL A 32 -10.36 2.15 1.26
C VAL A 32 -10.36 2.06 -0.27
N ILE A 33 -11.44 1.58 -0.89
CA ILE A 33 -11.52 1.41 -2.34
C ILE A 33 -11.82 2.73 -3.08
N PHE A 34 -12.28 3.75 -2.33
CA PHE A 34 -12.57 5.09 -2.86
C PHE A 34 -11.30 5.91 -3.11
N TYR A 35 -10.15 5.51 -2.56
CA TYR A 35 -8.89 6.20 -2.83
C TYR A 35 -8.43 5.98 -4.29
N ASN A 36 -7.64 6.92 -4.80
CA ASN A 36 -7.05 6.82 -6.12
C ASN A 36 -6.16 5.55 -6.21
N LEU A 37 -6.35 4.76 -7.27
CA LEU A 37 -5.64 3.49 -7.44
C LEU A 37 -4.14 3.72 -7.66
N GLU A 38 -3.82 4.57 -8.62
CA GLU A 38 -2.47 4.81 -9.13
C GLU A 38 -1.65 5.69 -8.18
N ASN A 39 -2.26 6.71 -7.58
CA ASN A 39 -1.55 7.71 -6.78
C ASN A 39 -1.52 7.41 -5.28
N ARG A 40 -2.34 6.47 -4.79
CA ARG A 40 -2.38 6.16 -3.34
C ARG A 40 -2.36 4.67 -3.05
N ILE A 41 -3.24 3.89 -3.65
CA ILE A 41 -3.38 2.48 -3.30
C ILE A 41 -2.15 1.69 -3.72
N ILE A 42 -1.73 1.82 -4.98
CA ILE A 42 -0.57 1.11 -5.52
C ILE A 42 0.73 1.48 -4.78
N PRO A 43 1.14 2.76 -4.70
CA PRO A 43 2.39 3.15 -4.06
C PRO A 43 2.49 2.66 -2.60
N ARG A 44 1.42 2.84 -1.83
CA ARG A 44 1.42 2.52 -0.40
C ARG A 44 1.40 1.01 -0.14
N CYS A 45 0.57 0.27 -0.87
CA CYS A 45 0.51 -1.18 -0.69
C CYS A 45 1.77 -1.86 -1.19
N SER A 46 2.33 -1.43 -2.32
CA SER A 46 3.60 -1.96 -2.84
C SER A 46 4.76 -1.71 -1.87
N THR A 47 4.86 -0.50 -1.30
CA THR A 47 5.86 -0.16 -0.27
C THR A 47 5.73 -1.08 0.94
N VAL A 48 4.53 -1.22 1.49
CA VAL A 48 4.28 -2.08 2.66
C VAL A 48 4.53 -3.55 2.34
N HIS A 49 4.16 -4.01 1.14
CA HIS A 49 4.41 -5.37 0.69
C HIS A 49 5.91 -5.67 0.56
N PHE A 50 6.69 -4.74 0.02
CA PHE A 50 8.16 -4.84 -0.01
C PHE A 50 8.75 -4.92 1.40
N LEU A 51 8.25 -4.12 2.35
CA LEU A 51 8.74 -4.21 3.72
C LEU A 51 8.37 -5.53 4.41
N PHE A 52 7.25 -6.17 4.03
CA PHE A 52 6.95 -7.54 4.47
C PHE A 52 7.94 -8.55 3.89
N SER A 53 8.30 -8.45 2.60
CA SER A 53 9.23 -9.39 1.98
C SER A 53 10.67 -9.26 2.51
N ARG A 54 11.03 -8.09 3.05
CA ARG A 54 12.30 -7.85 3.76
C ARG A 54 12.22 -8.12 5.27
N GLU A 55 11.08 -8.63 5.77
CA GLU A 55 10.82 -8.90 7.20
C GLU A 55 10.97 -7.69 8.14
N LEU A 56 10.98 -6.47 7.59
CA LEU A 56 11.11 -5.22 8.37
C LEU A 56 9.83 -4.88 9.14
N ILE A 57 8.70 -5.42 8.70
CA ILE A 57 7.39 -5.35 9.39
C ILE A 57 6.66 -6.68 9.29
N LYS A 58 5.73 -6.93 10.22
CA LYS A 58 4.93 -8.17 10.25
C LYS A 58 3.53 -7.94 9.70
N LYS A 59 3.10 -8.74 8.73
CA LYS A 59 1.76 -8.65 8.10
C LYS A 59 0.62 -8.67 9.11
N LYS A 60 0.72 -9.50 10.15
CA LYS A 60 -0.29 -9.63 11.21
C LYS A 60 -0.52 -8.34 12.03
N GLU A 61 0.44 -7.41 12.02
CA GLU A 61 0.38 -6.18 12.82
C GLU A 61 -0.13 -4.97 12.00
N VAL A 62 -0.28 -5.13 10.68
CA VAL A 62 -0.63 -4.03 9.78
C VAL A 62 -1.99 -4.28 9.13
N LYS A 63 -2.95 -3.43 9.45
CA LYS A 63 -4.27 -3.41 8.79
C LYS A 63 -4.22 -2.54 7.54
N LEU A 64 -4.97 -2.89 6.50
CA LEU A 64 -5.06 -2.08 5.27
C LEU A 64 -5.54 -0.66 5.53
N SER A 65 -6.43 -0.45 6.50
CA SER A 65 -6.86 0.88 6.90
C SER A 65 -5.70 1.74 7.42
N THR A 66 -4.75 1.17 8.16
CA THR A 66 -3.55 1.86 8.64
C THR A 66 -2.60 2.26 7.51
N VAL A 67 -2.69 1.59 6.36
CA VAL A 67 -1.90 1.91 5.17
C VAL A 67 -2.56 3.02 4.34
N LEU A 68 -3.87 2.91 4.09
CA LEU A 68 -4.56 3.76 3.10
C LEU A 68 -5.25 5.00 3.66
N VAL A 69 -5.70 4.97 4.91
CA VAL A 69 -6.48 6.06 5.52
C VAL A 69 -5.62 7.25 5.95
N PRO A 70 -4.42 7.06 6.56
CA PRO A 70 -3.66 8.19 7.08
C PRO A 70 -3.23 9.20 6.01
N THR A 71 -2.89 10.40 6.48
CA THR A 71 -2.27 11.44 5.65
C THR A 71 -0.96 10.93 5.04
N GLU A 72 -0.54 11.56 3.95
CA GLU A 72 0.74 11.21 3.32
C GLU A 72 1.92 11.37 4.26
N LYS A 73 1.99 12.49 4.99
CA LYS A 73 3.00 12.72 6.03
C LYS A 73 3.10 11.56 7.01
N TYR A 74 1.98 11.14 7.60
CA TYR A 74 1.97 10.05 8.57
C TYR A 74 2.40 8.71 7.93
N PHE A 75 1.95 8.45 6.70
CA PHE A 75 2.34 7.23 5.98
C PHE A 75 3.85 7.19 5.74
N LEU A 76 4.43 8.30 5.26
CA LEU A 76 5.86 8.42 4.98
C LEU A 76 6.70 8.23 6.25
N GLU A 77 6.35 8.92 7.34
CA GLU A 77 7.07 8.78 8.61
C GLU A 77 7.05 7.32 9.11
N LYS A 78 5.91 6.64 9.00
CA LYS A 78 5.73 5.29 9.55
C LYS A 78 6.34 4.17 8.71
N PHE A 79 6.24 4.27 7.38
CA PHE A 79 6.59 3.19 6.46
C PHE A 79 7.73 3.51 5.51
N VAL A 80 8.15 4.77 5.37
CA VAL A 80 9.24 5.14 4.45
C VAL A 80 10.44 5.65 5.23
N THR A 81 10.32 6.83 5.85
CA THR A 81 11.41 7.49 6.58
C THR A 81 11.96 6.60 7.71
N LYS A 82 11.10 5.86 8.41
CA LYS A 82 11.53 4.93 9.47
C LYS A 82 12.53 3.86 8.97
N TYR A 83 12.40 3.40 7.73
CA TYR A 83 13.21 2.32 7.15
C TYR A 83 14.27 2.82 6.16
N GLU A 84 14.39 4.12 5.96
CA GLU A 84 15.32 4.74 5.01
C GLU A 84 16.78 4.33 5.25
N LYS A 85 17.20 4.13 6.51
CA LYS A 85 18.56 3.65 6.82
C LYS A 85 18.81 2.21 6.37
N GLN A 86 17.79 1.35 6.40
CA GLN A 86 17.90 -0.03 5.93
C GLN A 86 17.69 -0.13 4.42
N VAL A 87 16.89 0.79 3.86
CA VAL A 87 16.52 0.82 2.44
C VAL A 87 16.62 2.26 1.93
N PRO A 88 17.84 2.73 1.56
CA PRO A 88 18.09 4.13 1.21
C PRO A 88 17.21 4.68 0.08
N LYS A 89 16.82 3.84 -0.87
CA LYS A 89 16.02 4.24 -2.04
C LYS A 89 14.51 3.99 -1.88
N LEU A 90 14.04 3.71 -0.65
CA LEU A 90 12.63 3.38 -0.41
C LEU A 90 11.68 4.53 -0.77
N TYR A 91 12.12 5.78 -0.62
CA TYR A 91 11.32 6.95 -1.00
C TYR A 91 11.16 7.05 -2.52
N ASP A 92 12.22 6.84 -3.29
CA ASP A 92 12.15 6.83 -4.75
C ASP A 92 11.27 5.69 -5.26
N PHE A 93 11.31 4.52 -4.60
CA PHE A 93 10.39 3.43 -4.88
C PHE A 93 8.94 3.79 -4.57
N TYR A 94 8.66 4.41 -3.43
CA TYR A 94 7.32 4.91 -3.10
C TYR A 94 6.81 5.91 -4.15
N GLN A 95 7.69 6.78 -4.66
CA GLN A 95 7.34 7.72 -5.74
C GLN A 95 7.19 7.05 -7.11
N GLY A 96 7.51 5.75 -7.24
CA GLY A 96 7.47 5.03 -8.50
C GLY A 96 8.58 5.41 -9.47
N LYS A 97 9.66 6.05 -8.99
CA LYS A 97 10.82 6.45 -9.81
C LYS A 97 11.74 5.28 -10.15
N ILE A 98 11.75 4.26 -9.29
CA ILE A 98 12.57 3.06 -9.43
C ILE A 98 11.74 1.80 -9.23
N GLY A 99 12.20 0.70 -9.81
CA GLY A 99 11.59 -0.62 -9.63
C GLY A 99 12.06 -1.33 -8.35
N ILE A 100 11.42 -2.47 -8.03
CA ILE A 100 11.88 -3.36 -6.93
C ILE A 100 13.31 -3.88 -7.20
N GLU A 101 13.70 -4.00 -8.46
CA GLU A 101 15.03 -4.46 -8.88
C GLU A 101 16.16 -3.49 -8.47
N GLU A 102 15.83 -2.24 -8.20
CA GLU A 102 16.77 -1.18 -7.84
C GLU A 102 16.82 -0.90 -6.33
N LEU A 103 16.10 -1.69 -5.51
CA LEU A 103 15.94 -1.58 -4.05
C LEU A 103 16.91 -2.43 -3.22
#